data_AF-A0A2N6NQE6-F1
#
_entry.id   AF-A0A2N6NQE6-F1
#
_cell.length_a   1.000
_cell.length_b   1.000
_cell.length_c   1.000
_cell.angle_alpha   90.00
_cell.angle_beta   90.00
_cell.angle_gamma   90.00
#
_symmetry.space_group_name_H-M   'P 1'
#
loop_
_entity.id
_entity.type
_entity.pdbx_description
1 polymer ?
#
loop_
_entity_poly.entity_id
_entity_poly.type
_entity_poly.pdbx_seq_one_letter_code
_entity_poly.pdbx_strand_id
1 'polypeptide(L)'
;MYEDYMEYVIPIYQEGWLSAFPCTNFLMSSLIRINMARYDDFQRGGDVRTTLALRRELLDDIVAFSPAAWLDERTPQLVKVFGSRAKQAESGSTRSALLDLIQSFQMATILYAIRTLFLDHGISALIGQTTEGITPTLDQVSSESGILDLQQVEAAAIEVLGASLRRIWKMEQASPDWFGKFTVWPLFMLGMFIGPVAEPEETKDFICRSLLRLGHHIGAIAYKDAIWALQHTWERSENIERSSWLGELPLDVLPGLFFM
;
A
#
# COMPACT_ATOMS: atom_id res chain seq x y z
N MET A 1 -13.76 -6.44 -20.99
CA MET A 1 -13.48 -7.86 -20.66
C MET A 1 -12.06 -7.86 -20.13
N TYR A 2 -11.87 -7.89 -18.82
CA TYR A 2 -10.53 -7.89 -18.21
C TYR A 2 -9.99 -9.30 -18.35
N GLU A 3 -9.02 -9.51 -19.25
CA GLU A 3 -8.29 -10.77 -19.32
C GLU A 3 -7.54 -10.98 -18.01
N ASP A 4 -7.61 -12.19 -17.46
CA ASP A 4 -7.04 -12.54 -16.16
C ASP A 4 -5.50 -12.63 -16.29
N TYR A 5 -4.84 -11.48 -16.14
CA TYR A 5 -3.39 -11.32 -16.28
C TYR A 5 -2.58 -12.23 -15.33
N MET A 6 -3.23 -12.83 -14.34
CA MET A 6 -2.63 -13.82 -13.45
C MET A 6 -2.01 -14.98 -14.23
N GLU A 7 -2.57 -15.40 -15.37
CA GLU A 7 -2.04 -16.49 -16.20
C GLU A 7 -0.64 -16.21 -16.77
N TYR A 8 -0.25 -14.93 -16.89
CA TYR A 8 1.03 -14.50 -17.44
C TYR A 8 2.09 -14.18 -16.39
N VAL A 9 1.71 -14.10 -15.11
CA VAL A 9 2.64 -13.95 -14.00
C VAL A 9 3.36 -15.28 -13.81
N ILE A 10 4.71 -15.30 -13.80
CA ILE A 10 5.48 -16.54 -13.63
C ILE A 10 5.02 -17.22 -12.32
N PRO A 11 4.76 -18.55 -12.29
CA PRO A 11 4.16 -19.23 -11.13
C PRO A 11 4.86 -18.99 -9.78
N ILE A 12 6.16 -18.70 -9.80
CA ILE A 12 6.92 -18.34 -8.59
C ILE A 12 6.49 -17.00 -7.97
N TYR A 13 5.97 -16.08 -8.78
CA TYR A 13 5.37 -14.81 -8.36
C TYR A 13 3.86 -14.91 -8.13
N GLN A 14 3.21 -15.93 -8.71
CA GLN A 14 1.80 -16.29 -8.40
C GLN A 14 1.67 -16.95 -7.02
N GLU A 15 2.77 -17.31 -6.36
CA GLU A 15 2.77 -17.74 -4.98
C GLU A 15 3.94 -17.02 -4.29
N GLY A 16 3.79 -15.71 -4.02
CA GLY A 16 4.82 -14.80 -3.45
C GLY A 16 5.55 -15.28 -2.18
N TRP A 17 5.12 -16.44 -1.69
CA TRP A 17 5.71 -17.34 -0.73
C TRP A 17 7.09 -17.93 -1.09
N LEU A 18 7.30 -18.42 -2.32
CA LEU A 18 8.63 -18.92 -2.73
C LEU A 18 9.62 -17.79 -2.95
N SER A 19 9.11 -16.59 -3.26
CA SER A 19 9.88 -15.38 -3.49
C SER A 19 9.78 -14.41 -2.31
N ALA A 20 9.84 -14.87 -1.07
CA ALA A 20 10.09 -14.03 0.10
C ALA A 20 9.37 -12.67 0.07
N PHE A 21 8.07 -12.56 -0.22
CA PHE A 21 7.38 -11.26 -0.29
C PHE A 21 5.93 -11.40 0.21
N PRO A 22 5.48 -10.58 1.17
CA PRO A 22 4.11 -10.60 1.65
C PRO A 22 3.23 -9.65 0.83
N CYS A 23 3.19 -9.83 -0.49
CA CYS A 23 2.03 -9.37 -1.26
C CYS A 23 1.21 -10.59 -1.60
N THR A 24 -0.02 -10.60 -1.09
CA THR A 24 -1.01 -11.57 -1.50
C THR A 24 -1.20 -11.42 -3.02
N ASN A 25 -1.34 -12.54 -3.75
CA ASN A 25 -1.60 -12.51 -5.19
C ASN A 25 -2.71 -11.50 -5.55
N PHE A 26 -3.68 -11.40 -4.66
CA PHE A 26 -4.76 -10.43 -4.71
C PHE A 26 -4.26 -8.97 -4.69
N LEU A 27 -3.51 -8.53 -3.67
CA LEU A 27 -3.04 -7.14 -3.60
C LEU A 27 -2.09 -6.79 -4.76
N MET A 28 -1.25 -7.73 -5.20
CA MET A 28 -0.39 -7.52 -6.37
C MET A 28 -1.23 -7.37 -7.65
N SER A 29 -2.22 -8.25 -7.85
CA SER A 29 -3.16 -8.15 -8.97
C SER A 29 -3.91 -6.81 -8.95
N SER A 30 -4.34 -6.36 -7.76
CA SER A 30 -4.96 -5.05 -7.59
C SER A 30 -4.04 -3.90 -7.98
N LEU A 31 -2.76 -3.92 -7.58
CA LEU A 31 -1.78 -2.91 -8.00
C LEU A 31 -1.59 -2.88 -9.53
N ILE A 32 -1.54 -4.04 -10.17
CA ILE A 32 -1.47 -4.15 -11.64
C ILE A 32 -2.73 -3.54 -12.27
N ARG A 33 -3.92 -3.89 -11.78
CA ARG A 33 -5.20 -3.35 -12.28
C ARG A 33 -5.28 -1.83 -12.12
N ILE A 34 -4.78 -1.27 -11.01
CA ILE A 34 -4.69 0.19 -10.80
C ILE A 34 -3.77 0.82 -11.84
N ASN A 35 -2.58 0.23 -12.05
CA ASN A 35 -1.61 0.73 -13.04
C ASN A 35 -2.15 0.68 -14.47
N MET A 36 -2.88 -0.38 -14.81
CA MET A 36 -3.52 -0.51 -16.12
C MET A 36 -4.63 0.52 -16.33
N ALA A 37 -5.45 0.77 -15.31
CA ALA A 37 -6.45 1.84 -15.36
C ALA A 37 -5.79 3.21 -15.59
N ARG A 38 -4.69 3.49 -14.88
CA ARG A 38 -3.89 4.72 -15.06
C ARG A 38 -3.31 4.85 -16.46
N TYR A 39 -2.79 3.76 -17.01
CA TYR A 39 -2.25 3.74 -18.37
C TYR A 39 -3.35 3.99 -19.41
N ASP A 40 -4.52 3.35 -19.25
CA ASP A 40 -5.67 3.54 -20.11
C ASP A 40 -6.17 5.00 -20.08
N ASP A 41 -6.18 5.64 -18.90
CA ASP A 41 -6.54 7.05 -18.76
C ASP A 41 -5.59 7.97 -19.53
N PHE A 42 -4.29 7.71 -19.40
CA PHE A 42 -3.27 8.47 -20.12
C PHE A 42 -3.37 8.28 -21.64
N GLN A 43 -3.57 7.04 -22.12
CA GLN A 43 -3.58 6.73 -23.56
C GLN A 43 -4.88 7.17 -24.25
N ARG A 44 -6.03 6.94 -23.62
CA ARG A 44 -7.34 7.10 -24.29
C ARG A 44 -7.92 8.49 -24.11
N GLY A 45 -7.40 9.30 -23.17
CA GLY A 45 -8.03 10.56 -22.76
C GLY A 45 -9.52 10.38 -22.40
N GLY A 46 -9.89 9.16 -22.00
CA GLY A 46 -11.27 8.74 -21.82
C GLY A 46 -11.88 9.36 -20.57
N ASP A 47 -13.19 9.57 -20.58
CA ASP A 47 -13.89 10.03 -19.39
C ASP A 47 -13.86 8.93 -18.33
N VAL A 48 -13.10 9.17 -17.27
CA VAL A 48 -12.97 8.35 -16.05
C VAL A 48 -14.32 7.90 -15.51
N ARG A 49 -15.37 8.72 -15.67
CA ARG A 49 -16.74 8.42 -15.23
C ARG A 49 -17.30 7.17 -15.90
N THR A 50 -16.89 6.85 -17.13
CA THR A 50 -17.34 5.66 -17.86
C THR A 50 -16.84 4.35 -17.27
N THR A 51 -15.73 4.39 -16.52
CA THR A 51 -15.13 3.22 -15.85
C THR A 51 -15.26 3.29 -14.32
N LEU A 52 -16.00 4.27 -13.80
CA LEU A 52 -16.09 4.53 -12.36
C LEU A 52 -16.63 3.33 -11.57
N ALA A 53 -17.59 2.59 -12.12
CA ALA A 53 -18.13 1.39 -11.49
C ALA A 53 -17.05 0.30 -11.29
N LEU A 54 -16.20 0.09 -12.30
CA LEU A 54 -15.14 -0.92 -12.27
C LEU A 54 -13.99 -0.52 -11.33
N ARG A 55 -13.69 0.79 -11.25
CA ARG A 55 -12.73 1.34 -10.28
C ARG A 55 -13.24 1.20 -8.86
N ARG A 56 -14.54 1.46 -8.66
CA ARG A 56 -15.20 1.31 -7.37
C ARG A 56 -15.18 -0.16 -6.91
N GLU A 57 -15.57 -1.08 -7.78
CA GLU A 57 -15.49 -2.53 -7.49
C GLU A 57 -14.08 -2.94 -7.07
N LEU A 58 -13.05 -2.47 -7.77
CA LEU A 58 -11.66 -2.72 -7.38
C LEU A 58 -11.30 -2.14 -6.00
N LEU A 59 -11.75 -0.92 -5.68
CA LEU A 59 -11.54 -0.33 -4.35
C LEU A 59 -12.27 -1.13 -3.27
N ASP A 60 -13.53 -1.49 -3.51
CA ASP A 60 -14.36 -2.27 -2.59
C ASP A 60 -13.72 -3.65 -2.32
N ASP A 61 -13.19 -4.31 -3.36
CA ASP A 61 -12.43 -5.57 -3.23
C ASP A 61 -11.19 -5.40 -2.34
N ILE A 62 -10.42 -4.32 -2.53
CA ILE A 62 -9.19 -4.04 -1.73
C ILE A 62 -9.55 -3.75 -0.27
N VAL A 63 -10.65 -3.02 -0.02
CA VAL A 63 -11.13 -2.73 1.32
C VAL A 63 -11.67 -3.99 2.01
N ALA A 64 -12.38 -4.85 1.28
CA ALA A 64 -12.93 -6.10 1.80
C ALA A 64 -11.88 -7.18 2.06
N PHE A 65 -10.66 -7.04 1.52
CA PHE A 65 -9.56 -7.95 1.81
C PHE A 65 -9.29 -8.02 3.32
N SER A 66 -9.25 -9.23 3.88
CA SER A 66 -8.97 -9.45 5.30
C SER A 66 -7.55 -10.00 5.50
N PRO A 67 -6.61 -9.19 6.04
CA PRO A 67 -5.26 -9.63 6.37
C PRO A 67 -5.24 -10.86 7.28
N ALA A 68 -6.14 -10.89 8.28
CA ALA A 68 -6.22 -11.97 9.25
C ALA A 68 -6.71 -13.28 8.60
N ALA A 69 -7.81 -13.23 7.85
CA ALA A 69 -8.35 -14.41 7.18
C ALA A 69 -7.35 -14.98 6.16
N TRP A 70 -6.68 -14.09 5.40
CA TRP A 70 -5.66 -14.50 4.45
C TRP A 70 -4.47 -15.21 5.13
N LEU A 71 -4.03 -14.69 6.28
CA LEU A 71 -2.94 -15.26 7.05
C LEU A 71 -3.34 -16.61 7.67
N ASP A 72 -4.58 -16.74 8.14
CA ASP A 72 -5.12 -17.98 8.72
C ASP A 72 -5.21 -19.11 7.71
N GLU A 73 -5.72 -18.82 6.51
CA GLU A 73 -5.78 -19.78 5.40
C GLU A 73 -4.40 -20.35 5.05
N ARG A 74 -3.35 -19.54 5.20
CA ARG A 74 -1.96 -19.87 4.81
C ARG A 74 -1.08 -20.30 5.97
N THR A 75 -1.57 -20.25 7.21
CA THR A 75 -0.84 -20.71 8.39
C THR A 75 -0.43 -22.19 8.29
N PRO A 76 -1.28 -23.13 7.81
CA PRO A 76 -0.85 -24.52 7.61
C PRO A 76 0.30 -24.67 6.62
N GLN A 77 0.36 -23.78 5.62
CA GLN A 77 1.46 -23.74 4.67
C GLN A 77 2.73 -23.22 5.35
N LEU A 78 2.66 -22.17 6.21
CA LEU A 78 3.78 -21.63 7.01
C LEU A 78 4.55 -22.75 7.71
N VAL A 79 3.82 -23.69 8.32
CA VAL A 79 4.39 -24.87 8.97
C VAL A 79 5.17 -25.77 8.01
N LYS A 80 4.69 -25.93 6.78
CA LYS A 80 5.30 -26.78 5.76
C LYS A 80 6.60 -26.21 5.19
N VAL A 81 6.70 -24.89 4.99
CA VAL A 81 7.90 -24.24 4.42
C VAL A 81 8.93 -23.86 5.47
N PHE A 82 8.50 -23.35 6.64
CA PHE A 82 9.43 -22.93 7.68
C PHE A 82 9.82 -24.06 8.64
N GLY A 83 9.16 -25.23 8.57
CA GLY A 83 9.50 -26.41 9.35
C GLY A 83 9.57 -26.11 10.85
N SER A 84 10.71 -26.38 11.50
CA SER A 84 10.90 -26.08 12.93
C SER A 84 10.94 -24.58 13.26
N ARG A 85 11.25 -23.71 12.29
CA ARG A 85 11.17 -22.24 12.44
C ARG A 85 9.72 -21.74 12.37
N ALA A 86 8.79 -22.54 11.86
CA ALA A 86 7.37 -22.17 11.86
C ALA A 86 6.80 -22.08 13.27
N LYS A 87 7.31 -22.86 14.24
CA LYS A 87 6.94 -22.73 15.66
C LYS A 87 7.36 -21.37 16.26
N GLN A 88 8.36 -20.71 15.68
CA GLN A 88 8.68 -19.32 16.01
C GLN A 88 7.74 -18.35 15.28
N ALA A 89 7.30 -18.67 14.06
CA ALA A 89 6.26 -17.92 13.34
C ALA A 89 4.88 -17.96 14.02
N GLU A 90 4.56 -19.07 14.70
CA GLU A 90 3.38 -19.27 15.55
C GLU A 90 3.53 -18.62 16.94
N SER A 91 4.72 -18.14 17.30
CA SER A 91 4.84 -17.27 18.48
C SER A 91 4.01 -16.01 18.22
N GLY A 92 3.25 -15.56 19.23
CA GLY A 92 2.32 -14.44 19.07
C GLY A 92 2.96 -13.18 18.48
N SER A 93 4.26 -12.95 18.70
CA SER A 93 5.02 -11.83 18.15
C SER A 93 5.21 -11.90 16.64
N THR A 94 5.58 -13.06 16.07
CA THR A 94 5.84 -13.16 14.63
C THR A 94 4.55 -13.15 13.82
N ARG A 95 3.49 -13.77 14.33
CA ARG A 95 2.17 -13.66 13.72
C ARG A 95 1.66 -12.20 13.70
N SER A 96 1.80 -11.48 14.82
CA SER A 96 1.45 -10.06 14.89
C SER A 96 2.22 -9.23 13.86
N ALA A 97 3.51 -9.51 13.69
CA ALA A 97 4.34 -8.83 12.70
C ALA A 97 3.91 -9.08 11.25
N LEU A 98 3.60 -10.34 10.94
CA LEU A 98 3.08 -10.70 9.62
C LEU A 98 1.74 -10.00 9.35
N LEU A 99 0.87 -9.93 10.35
CA LEU A 99 -0.40 -9.23 10.25
C LEU A 99 -0.19 -7.73 10.01
N ASP A 100 0.66 -7.08 10.81
CA ASP A 100 1.01 -5.67 10.64
C ASP A 100 1.59 -5.40 9.24
N LEU A 101 2.40 -6.34 8.72
CA LEU A 101 3.00 -6.22 7.41
C LEU A 101 1.97 -6.34 6.28
N ILE A 102 1.11 -7.36 6.31
CA ILE A 102 0.02 -7.52 5.34
C ILE A 102 -0.93 -6.33 5.39
N GLN A 103 -1.26 -5.85 6.59
CA GLN A 103 -2.08 -4.65 6.79
C GLN A 103 -1.39 -3.41 6.22
N SER A 104 -0.08 -3.26 6.39
CA SER A 104 0.67 -2.14 5.81
C SER A 104 0.60 -2.14 4.28
N PHE A 105 0.67 -3.32 3.64
CA PHE A 105 0.47 -3.42 2.19
C PHE A 105 -0.95 -3.07 1.80
N GLN A 106 -1.97 -3.61 2.48
CA GLN A 106 -3.36 -3.28 2.18
C GLN A 106 -3.62 -1.77 2.27
N MET A 107 -3.20 -1.12 3.36
CA MET A 107 -3.44 0.32 3.55
C MET A 107 -2.72 1.15 2.50
N ALA A 108 -1.47 0.81 2.17
CA ALA A 108 -0.77 1.49 1.10
C ALA A 108 -1.43 1.24 -0.27
N THR A 109 -2.08 0.09 -0.50
CA THR A 109 -2.80 -0.19 -1.75
C THR A 109 -4.10 0.60 -1.82
N ILE A 110 -4.79 0.76 -0.69
CA ILE A 110 -5.94 1.66 -0.57
C ILE A 110 -5.54 3.11 -0.88
N LEU A 111 -4.45 3.62 -0.30
CA LEU A 111 -3.94 4.97 -0.58
C LEU A 111 -3.63 5.14 -2.08
N TYR A 112 -2.94 4.15 -2.67
CA TYR A 112 -2.61 4.15 -4.08
C TYR A 112 -3.86 4.17 -4.97
N ALA A 113 -4.85 3.33 -4.65
CA ALA A 113 -6.11 3.21 -5.38
C ALA A 113 -6.94 4.49 -5.28
N ILE A 114 -7.15 5.01 -4.06
CA ILE A 114 -7.96 6.21 -3.81
C ILE A 114 -7.39 7.40 -4.58
N ARG A 115 -6.06 7.59 -4.50
CA ARG A 115 -5.42 8.71 -5.18
C ARG A 115 -5.49 8.56 -6.70
N THR A 116 -5.02 7.43 -7.20
CA THR A 116 -4.83 7.21 -8.65
C THR A 116 -6.15 7.03 -9.39
N LEU A 117 -7.13 6.35 -8.80
CA LEU A 117 -8.38 6.03 -9.49
C LEU A 117 -9.44 7.12 -9.36
N PHE A 118 -9.36 7.99 -8.33
CA PHE A 118 -10.44 8.92 -7.97
C PHE A 118 -9.96 10.35 -7.70
N LEU A 119 -9.12 10.57 -6.67
CA LEU A 119 -8.81 11.93 -6.22
C LEU A 119 -8.07 12.76 -7.29
N ASP A 120 -7.12 12.16 -8.02
CA ASP A 120 -6.41 12.83 -9.12
C ASP A 120 -7.36 13.22 -10.28
N HIS A 121 -8.55 12.63 -10.34
CA HIS A 121 -9.59 12.94 -11.31
C HIS A 121 -10.68 13.87 -10.75
N GLY A 122 -10.47 14.45 -9.56
CA GLY A 122 -11.41 15.35 -8.90
C GLY A 122 -12.63 14.65 -8.29
N ILE A 123 -12.58 13.33 -8.09
CA ILE A 123 -13.65 12.55 -7.47
C ILE A 123 -13.33 12.41 -5.99
N SER A 124 -14.02 13.17 -5.14
CA SER A 124 -13.81 13.17 -3.68
C SER A 124 -14.79 12.30 -2.90
N ALA A 125 -15.90 11.88 -3.50
CA ALA A 125 -16.91 11.05 -2.85
C ALA A 125 -17.55 10.05 -3.83
N LEU A 126 -17.92 8.87 -3.32
CA LEU A 126 -18.65 7.84 -4.05
C LEU A 126 -20.06 7.67 -3.46
N ILE A 127 -21.10 7.71 -4.31
CA ILE A 127 -22.51 7.58 -3.90
C ILE A 127 -23.05 6.22 -4.40
N GLY A 128 -23.72 5.42 -3.56
CA GLY A 128 -24.46 4.21 -3.97
C GLY A 128 -23.93 2.88 -3.40
N GLN A 129 -24.55 1.74 -3.74
CA GLN A 129 -24.72 0.53 -2.90
C GLN A 129 -23.45 -0.20 -2.38
N THR A 130 -23.42 -0.40 -1.06
CA THR A 130 -22.72 -1.48 -0.35
C THR A 130 -23.55 -2.76 -0.47
N THR A 131 -23.15 -3.69 -1.32
CA THR A 131 -23.75 -5.03 -1.34
C THR A 131 -23.21 -5.88 -0.18
N GLU A 132 -24.13 -6.58 0.47
CA GLU A 132 -23.98 -7.37 1.68
C GLU A 132 -22.82 -8.38 1.64
N GLY A 133 -21.92 -8.30 2.61
CA GLY A 133 -20.79 -9.22 2.76
C GLY A 133 -19.83 -8.77 3.86
N ILE A 134 -20.26 -8.90 5.12
CA ILE A 134 -19.58 -8.41 6.31
C ILE A 134 -18.16 -9.00 6.46
N THR A 135 -17.14 -8.15 6.58
CA THR A 135 -16.36 -8.04 7.84
C THR A 135 -15.68 -6.67 7.95
N PRO A 136 -15.98 -5.88 9.01
CA PRO A 136 -15.55 -4.49 9.10
C PRO A 136 -14.22 -4.35 9.86
N THR A 137 -13.37 -3.43 9.41
CA THR A 137 -12.43 -2.68 10.26
C THR A 137 -12.07 -1.35 9.58
N LEU A 138 -13.07 -0.46 9.54
CA LEU A 138 -13.04 0.99 9.25
C LEU A 138 -14.36 1.54 9.84
N ASP A 139 -14.56 1.33 11.15
CA ASP A 139 -15.88 1.31 11.79
C ASP A 139 -16.62 2.66 11.90
N GLN A 140 -16.21 3.71 11.18
CA GLN A 140 -16.89 5.02 11.23
C GLN A 140 -17.00 5.78 9.90
N VAL A 141 -16.60 5.21 8.75
CA VAL A 141 -16.56 6.00 7.49
C VAL A 141 -17.82 5.82 6.62
N SER A 142 -18.73 4.92 6.97
CA SER A 142 -20.04 4.81 6.32
C SER A 142 -21.06 5.67 7.06
N SER A 143 -21.27 6.89 6.57
CA SER A 143 -22.45 7.68 6.95
C SER A 143 -23.72 6.92 6.53
N GLU A 144 -24.80 7.01 7.31
CA GLU A 144 -26.13 6.42 7.06
C GLU A 144 -26.74 6.76 5.67
N SER A 145 -26.08 7.62 4.87
CA SER A 145 -26.46 8.10 3.55
C SER A 145 -25.89 7.29 2.37
N GLY A 146 -25.08 6.25 2.57
CA GLY A 146 -24.48 5.47 1.46
C GLY A 146 -23.48 6.25 0.61
N ILE A 147 -22.88 7.31 1.21
CA ILE A 147 -21.82 8.13 0.62
C ILE A 147 -20.50 7.76 1.31
N LEU A 148 -19.51 7.37 0.52
CA LEU A 148 -18.14 7.14 0.97
C LEU A 148 -17.30 8.38 0.66
N ASP A 149 -16.83 9.06 1.71
CA ASP A 149 -15.89 10.18 1.61
C ASP A 149 -14.46 9.64 1.46
N LEU A 150 -13.86 9.85 0.29
CA LEU A 150 -12.55 9.29 -0.04
C LEU A 150 -11.41 9.98 0.72
N GLN A 151 -11.59 11.23 1.15
CA GLN A 151 -10.59 11.92 1.97
C GLN A 151 -10.57 11.36 3.40
N GLN A 152 -11.72 10.97 3.94
CA GLN A 152 -11.79 10.30 5.24
C GLN A 152 -11.15 8.90 5.19
N VAL A 153 -11.36 8.15 4.10
CA VAL A 153 -10.71 6.85 3.91
C VAL A 153 -9.19 7.02 3.76
N GLU A 154 -8.74 8.03 3.01
CA GLU A 154 -7.31 8.38 2.89
C GLU A 154 -6.69 8.67 4.27
N ALA A 155 -7.32 9.54 5.07
CA ALA A 155 -6.83 9.87 6.42
C ALA A 155 -6.74 8.64 7.33
N ALA A 156 -7.79 7.81 7.36
CA ALA A 156 -7.80 6.59 8.17
C ALA A 156 -6.73 5.58 7.71
N ALA A 157 -6.53 5.44 6.39
CA ALA A 157 -5.50 4.56 5.85
C ALA A 157 -4.08 5.04 6.19
N ILE A 158 -3.81 6.36 6.18
CA ILE A 158 -2.53 6.93 6.64
C ILE A 158 -2.26 6.58 8.11
N GLU A 159 -3.25 6.78 8.98
CA GLU A 159 -3.11 6.49 10.42
C GLU A 159 -2.80 5.00 10.66
N VAL A 160 -3.58 4.11 10.06
CA VAL A 160 -3.40 2.66 10.21
C VAL A 160 -2.06 2.21 9.62
N LEU A 161 -1.67 2.73 8.45
CA LEU A 161 -0.38 2.45 7.81
C LEU A 161 0.79 2.89 8.71
N GLY A 162 0.75 4.12 9.20
CA GLY A 162 1.77 4.66 10.10
C GLY A 162 1.92 3.86 11.38
N ALA A 163 0.81 3.50 12.01
CA ALA A 163 0.81 2.69 13.23
C ALA A 163 1.39 1.28 12.98
N SER A 164 1.00 0.63 11.89
CA SER A 164 1.47 -0.71 11.52
C SER A 164 2.97 -0.71 11.22
N LEU A 165 3.46 0.28 10.46
CA LEU A 165 4.88 0.42 10.17
C LEU A 165 5.71 0.66 11.42
N ARG A 166 5.26 1.51 12.35
CA ARG A 166 5.96 1.74 13.62
C ARG A 166 6.04 0.47 14.46
N ARG A 167 4.99 -0.37 14.49
CA ARG A 167 5.02 -1.66 15.19
C ARG A 167 6.04 -2.63 14.57
N ILE A 168 6.06 -2.75 13.24
CA ILE A 168 7.04 -3.59 12.52
C ILE A 168 8.47 -3.13 12.84
N TRP A 169 8.74 -1.83 12.75
CA TRP A 169 10.08 -1.28 12.97
C TRP A 169 10.52 -1.30 14.43
N LYS A 170 9.60 -1.21 15.39
CA LYS A 170 9.89 -1.44 16.81
C LYS A 170 10.35 -2.87 17.05
N MET A 171 9.72 -3.84 16.41
CA MET A 171 10.14 -5.22 16.49
C MET A 171 11.48 -5.46 15.79
N GLU A 172 11.70 -4.90 14.60
CA GLU A 172 12.99 -4.99 13.87
C GLU A 172 14.17 -4.37 14.65
N GLN A 173 13.91 -3.40 15.53
CA GLN A 173 14.91 -2.85 16.46
C GLN A 173 15.18 -3.79 17.64
N ALA A 174 14.17 -4.49 18.14
CA ALA A 174 14.29 -5.40 19.28
C ALA A 174 14.88 -6.76 18.89
N SER A 175 14.55 -7.25 17.70
CA SER A 175 15.06 -8.49 17.11
C SER A 175 15.21 -8.24 15.60
N PRO A 176 16.43 -8.06 15.07
CA PRO A 176 16.65 -7.83 13.65
C PRO A 176 16.40 -9.11 12.86
N ASP A 177 15.12 -9.44 12.68
CA ASP A 177 14.61 -10.66 12.03
C ASP A 177 14.27 -10.43 10.54
N TRP A 178 14.79 -9.36 9.93
CA TRP A 178 14.71 -9.07 8.49
C TRP A 178 13.29 -8.78 7.95
N PHE A 179 12.32 -8.55 8.83
CA PHE A 179 10.93 -8.22 8.45
C PHE A 179 10.82 -6.82 7.86
N GLY A 180 11.66 -5.89 8.31
CA GLY A 180 11.66 -4.50 7.85
C GLY A 180 11.88 -4.35 6.33
N LYS A 181 12.60 -5.26 5.67
CA LYS A 181 12.91 -5.14 4.22
C LYS A 181 11.68 -5.05 3.32
N PHE A 182 10.55 -5.57 3.77
CA PHE A 182 9.31 -5.59 3.01
C PHE A 182 8.53 -4.28 3.11
N THR A 183 8.97 -3.38 3.99
CA THR A 183 8.27 -2.13 4.26
C THR A 183 8.67 -1.01 3.30
N VAL A 184 9.50 -1.26 2.28
CA VAL A 184 9.95 -0.22 1.32
C VAL A 184 8.77 0.52 0.70
N TRP A 185 7.90 -0.21 0.01
CA TRP A 185 6.77 0.39 -0.68
C TRP A 185 5.75 0.99 0.29
N PRO A 186 5.35 0.30 1.38
CA PRO A 186 4.52 0.91 2.41
C PRO A 186 5.10 2.21 3.04
N LEU A 187 6.41 2.27 3.30
CA LEU A 187 7.10 3.46 3.82
C LEU A 187 7.07 4.61 2.81
N PHE A 188 7.32 4.30 1.54
CA PHE A 188 7.25 5.30 0.48
C PHE A 188 5.83 5.83 0.31
N MET A 189 4.82 4.95 0.30
CA MET A 189 3.42 5.34 0.25
C MET A 189 3.02 6.18 1.45
N LEU A 190 3.45 5.84 2.68
CA LEU A 190 3.23 6.71 3.82
C LEU A 190 3.87 8.09 3.60
N GLY A 191 5.11 8.12 3.13
CA GLY A 191 5.86 9.35 2.87
C GLY A 191 5.19 10.28 1.85
N MET A 192 4.62 9.72 0.78
CA MET A 192 3.92 10.51 -0.24
C MET A 192 2.62 11.13 0.27
N PHE A 193 2.00 10.55 1.31
CA PHE A 193 0.67 10.92 1.77
C PHE A 193 0.67 11.74 3.06
N ILE A 194 1.76 11.72 3.84
CA ILE A 194 1.91 12.64 4.99
C ILE A 194 1.94 14.10 4.51
N GLY A 195 1.15 14.94 5.19
CA GLY A 195 1.07 16.36 4.85
C GLY A 195 2.39 17.08 5.14
N PRO A 196 2.86 17.99 4.27
CA PRO A 196 4.09 18.76 4.51
C PRO A 196 4.05 19.60 5.80
N VAL A 197 2.86 20.15 6.13
CA VAL A 197 2.65 21.15 7.18
C VAL A 197 1.93 20.56 8.41
N ALA A 198 1.13 19.51 8.25
CA ALA A 198 0.27 18.98 9.30
C ALA A 198 0.90 17.82 10.11
N GLU A 199 1.91 17.14 9.54
CA GLU A 199 2.50 15.96 10.16
C GLU A 199 3.76 16.28 10.95
N PRO A 200 3.96 15.67 12.14
CA PRO A 200 5.16 15.89 12.94
C PRO A 200 6.43 15.52 12.17
N GLU A 201 7.50 16.30 12.35
CA GLU A 201 8.84 15.99 11.84
C GLU A 201 9.31 14.58 12.25
N GLU A 202 8.81 14.06 13.37
CA GLU A 202 9.05 12.70 13.84
C GLU A 202 8.57 11.62 12.85
N THR A 203 7.49 11.86 12.09
CA THR A 203 6.99 10.92 11.08
C THR A 203 7.89 10.93 9.85
N LYS A 204 8.29 12.10 9.36
CA LYS A 204 9.23 12.25 8.24
C LYS A 204 10.58 11.61 8.56
N ASP A 205 11.12 11.90 9.74
CA ASP A 205 12.38 11.34 10.23
C ASP A 205 12.31 9.81 10.40
N PHE A 206 11.21 9.28 10.94
CA PHE A 206 10.97 7.84 11.02
C PHE A 206 11.06 7.18 9.63
N ILE A 207 10.40 7.74 8.61
CA ILE A 207 10.38 7.19 7.25
C ILE A 207 11.80 7.22 6.64
N CYS A 208 12.46 8.37 6.70
CA CYS A 208 13.81 8.54 6.14
C CYS A 208 14.83 7.61 6.79
N ARG A 209 14.84 7.51 8.12
CA ARG A 209 15.75 6.60 8.84
C ARG A 209 15.49 5.14 8.51
N SER A 210 14.21 4.77 8.38
CA SER A 210 13.80 3.42 8.01
C SER A 210 14.29 3.06 6.61
N LEU A 211 14.00 3.89 5.60
CA LEU A 211 14.47 3.70 4.23
C LEU A 211 16.01 3.68 4.12
N LEU A 212 16.69 4.56 4.85
CA LEU A 212 18.16 4.59 4.86
C LEU A 212 18.75 3.32 5.48
N ARG A 213 18.16 2.83 6.58
CA ARG A 213 18.56 1.55 7.19
C ARG A 213 18.34 0.40 6.20
N LEU A 214 17.21 0.38 5.47
CA LEU A 214 16.98 -0.61 4.42
C LEU A 214 18.03 -0.54 3.31
N GLY A 215 18.40 0.66 2.87
CA GLY A 215 19.43 0.82 1.84
C GLY A 215 20.81 0.36 2.25
N HIS A 216 21.20 0.58 3.51
CA HIS A 216 22.45 0.01 4.02
C HIS A 216 22.42 -1.52 4.08
N HIS A 217 21.25 -2.10 4.41
CA HIS A 217 21.12 -3.54 4.59
C HIS A 217 20.99 -4.31 3.27
N ILE A 218 20.24 -3.76 2.31
CA ILE A 218 19.98 -4.40 1.01
C ILE A 218 21.06 -4.02 -0.01
N GLY A 219 21.80 -2.93 0.23
CA GLY A 219 22.87 -2.47 -0.65
C GLY A 219 22.36 -1.78 -1.92
N ALA A 220 21.15 -1.22 -1.91
CA ALA A 220 20.59 -0.51 -3.06
C ALA A 220 20.52 1.01 -2.82
N ILE A 221 20.93 1.78 -3.82
CA ILE A 221 20.90 3.25 -3.79
C ILE A 221 19.48 3.79 -4.02
N ALA A 222 18.59 3.01 -4.64
CA ALA A 222 17.21 3.40 -4.93
C ALA A 222 16.42 3.91 -3.70
N TYR A 223 16.78 3.49 -2.48
CA TYR A 223 16.14 3.99 -1.26
C TYR A 223 16.57 5.42 -0.89
N LYS A 224 17.80 5.82 -1.26
CA LYS A 224 18.22 7.22 -1.16
C LYS A 224 17.48 8.08 -2.17
N ASP A 225 17.26 7.56 -3.39
CA ASP A 225 16.47 8.24 -4.40
C ASP A 225 15.01 8.41 -3.94
N ALA A 226 14.44 7.39 -3.30
CA ALA A 226 13.12 7.45 -2.68
C ALA A 226 13.07 8.52 -1.57
N ILE A 227 14.06 8.58 -0.67
CA ILE A 227 14.16 9.63 0.36
C ILE A 227 14.21 11.01 -0.29
N TRP A 228 15.04 11.17 -1.32
CA TRP A 228 15.21 12.45 -2.01
C TRP A 228 13.92 12.92 -2.68
N ALA A 229 13.19 12.01 -3.33
CA ALA A 229 11.88 12.28 -3.91
C ALA A 229 10.84 12.69 -2.85
N LEU A 230 10.84 12.01 -1.70
CA LEU A 230 9.97 12.35 -0.57
C LEU A 230 10.26 13.76 -0.03
N GLN A 231 11.54 14.08 0.19
CA GLN A 231 11.97 15.40 0.66
C GLN A 231 11.54 16.51 -0.31
N HIS A 232 11.71 16.29 -1.62
CA HIS A 232 11.25 17.24 -2.64
C HIS A 232 9.73 17.44 -2.62
N THR A 233 8.98 16.35 -2.41
CA THR A 233 7.52 16.39 -2.34
C THR A 233 7.06 17.20 -1.11
N TRP A 234 7.72 17.01 0.03
CA TRP A 234 7.43 17.75 1.26
C TRP A 234 7.78 19.24 1.14
N GLU A 235 8.90 19.59 0.52
CA GLU A 235 9.33 20.99 0.32
C GLU A 235 8.43 21.74 -0.68
N ARG A 236 7.99 21.09 -1.76
CA ARG A 236 7.13 21.73 -2.79
C ARG A 236 5.71 22.00 -2.29
N SER A 237 5.20 21.14 -1.43
CA SER A 237 3.81 21.20 -0.95
C SER A 237 3.57 22.30 0.10
N GLU A 238 4.60 23.06 0.49
CA GLU A 238 4.45 24.27 1.33
C GLU A 238 3.81 25.45 0.56
N ASN A 239 3.65 25.38 -0.77
CA ASN A 239 3.22 26.53 -1.58
C ASN A 239 1.99 26.35 -2.52
N ILE A 240 1.42 25.16 -2.74
CA ILE A 240 0.30 24.97 -3.71
C ILE A 240 -0.63 23.81 -3.31
N GLU A 241 -1.93 23.88 -3.65
CA GLU A 241 -2.88 22.75 -3.66
C GLU A 241 -2.22 21.48 -4.25
N ARG A 242 -2.31 20.34 -3.55
CA ARG A 242 -1.71 19.05 -3.95
C ARG A 242 -2.06 18.72 -5.40
N SER A 243 -1.07 18.76 -6.29
CA SER A 243 -1.23 18.42 -7.70
C SER A 243 -1.29 16.89 -7.88
N SER A 244 -1.41 16.39 -9.12
CA SER A 244 -1.33 14.94 -9.36
C SER A 244 -0.01 14.39 -8.81
N TRP A 245 -0.03 13.38 -7.92
CA TRP A 245 1.16 12.96 -7.16
C TRP A 245 2.35 12.53 -8.02
N LEU A 246 2.12 12.10 -9.28
CA LEU A 246 3.18 11.81 -10.26
C LEU A 246 3.80 13.07 -10.88
N GLY A 247 3.05 14.16 -10.98
CA GLY A 247 3.57 15.46 -11.43
C GLY A 247 4.48 16.13 -10.40
N GLU A 248 4.40 15.70 -9.14
CA GLU A 248 5.24 16.18 -8.04
C GLU A 248 6.60 15.47 -8.01
N LEU A 249 6.66 14.24 -8.53
CA LEU A 249 7.89 13.47 -8.64
C LEU A 249 8.82 14.11 -9.69
N PRO A 250 10.10 14.36 -9.36
CA PRO A 250 11.09 14.78 -10.33
C PRO A 250 11.42 13.62 -11.28
N LEU A 251 10.63 13.47 -12.36
CA LEU A 251 10.75 12.41 -13.36
C LEU A 251 12.14 12.39 -14.05
N ASP A 252 12.82 13.54 -14.08
CA ASP A 252 14.16 13.72 -14.66
C ASP A 252 15.26 13.00 -13.84
N VAL A 253 14.94 12.53 -12.63
CA VAL A 253 15.91 12.03 -11.65
C VAL A 253 15.61 10.60 -11.19
N LEU A 254 14.59 9.94 -11.76
CA LEU A 254 14.14 8.61 -11.34
C LEU A 254 14.38 7.51 -12.38
N PRO A 255 15.62 7.23 -12.82
CA PRO A 255 15.89 6.14 -13.78
C PRO A 255 15.72 4.73 -13.18
N GLY A 256 15.29 4.58 -11.91
CA GLY A 256 15.25 3.29 -11.22
C GLY A 256 14.06 3.04 -10.28
N LEU A 257 13.08 3.94 -10.21
CA LEU A 257 11.90 3.75 -9.33
C LEU A 257 10.84 2.88 -10.04
N PHE A 258 11.22 1.63 -10.34
CA PHE A 258 10.26 0.58 -10.66
C PHE A 258 9.77 -0.02 -9.34
N PHE A 259 8.56 0.37 -8.93
CA PHE A 259 7.83 -0.40 -7.93
C PHE A 259 7.31 -1.68 -8.61
N MET A 260 8.09 -2.76 -8.49
CA MET A 260 7.63 -4.14 -8.58
C MET A 260 8.19 -4.91 -7.37
#